data_AF-A0A4V1SD26-F1
#
_entry.id   AF-A0A4V1SD26-F1
#
_cell.length_a   1.000
_cell.length_b   1.000
_cell.length_c   1.000
_cell.angle_alpha   90.00
_cell.angle_beta   90.00
_cell.angle_gamma   90.00
#
_symmetry.space_group_name_H-M   'P 1'
#
loop_
_entity.id
_entity.type
_entity.pdbx_description
1 polymer ?
#
loop_
_entity_poly.entity_id
_entity_poly.type
_entity_poly.pdbx_seq_one_letter_code
_entity_poly.pdbx_strand_id
1 'polypeptide(L)' 'MGSFSIWHWLVVGILVLLLFGKGRFSDMMGDVAKGIKSFKKGMSEDDAPTPAPKHIEGQRAPDGTPISTPTAEHDKL' A
#
# COMPACT_ATOMS: atom_id res chain seq x y z
N MET A 1 -17.99 -13.91 35.61
CA MET A 1 -18.34 -12.78 34.72
C MET A 1 -17.35 -12.79 33.54
N GLY A 2 -17.43 -13.83 32.71
CA GLY A 2 -16.51 -14.06 31.59
C GLY A 2 -17.06 -13.36 30.37
N SER A 3 -16.78 -12.07 30.28
CA SER A 3 -17.21 -11.18 29.22
C SER A 3 -16.84 -11.77 27.85
N PHE A 4 -17.86 -12.20 27.12
CA PHE A 4 -17.86 -12.47 25.69
C PHE A 4 -16.69 -13.31 25.17
N SER A 5 -16.87 -14.64 25.28
CA SER A 5 -16.08 -15.68 24.63
C SER A 5 -15.61 -15.26 23.24
N ILE A 6 -14.37 -15.59 22.86
CA ILE A 6 -13.76 -15.31 21.54
C ILE A 6 -14.70 -15.66 20.38
N TRP A 7 -15.57 -16.65 20.58
CA TRP A 7 -16.62 -17.04 19.65
C TRP A 7 -17.63 -15.92 19.32
N HIS A 8 -17.99 -15.08 20.29
CA HIS A 8 -18.87 -13.94 20.08
C HIS A 8 -18.23 -12.88 19.18
N TRP A 9 -16.96 -12.55 19.43
CA TRP A 9 -16.21 -11.58 18.61
C TRP A 9 -16.04 -12.05 17.17
N LEU A 10 -15.88 -13.36 16.93
CA LEU A 10 -15.84 -13.94 15.59
C LEU A 10 -17.18 -13.73 14.85
N VAL A 11 -18.31 -14.01 15.51
CA VAL A 11 -19.66 -13.83 14.93
C VAL A 11 -19.94 -12.36 14.66
N VAL A 12 -19.58 -11.46 15.57
CA VAL A 12 -19.73 -10.00 15.37
C VAL A 12 -18.87 -9.52 14.21
N GLY A 13 -17.62 -9.98 14.10
CA GLY A 13 -16.73 -9.62 12.99
C GLY A 13 -17.31 -10.01 11.62
N ILE A 14 -17.89 -11.20 11.51
CA ILE A 14 -18.56 -11.67 10.29
C ILE A 14 -19.78 -10.79 9.98
N LEU A 15 -20.59 -10.46 10.99
CA LEU A 15 -21.80 -9.66 10.81
C LEU A 15 -21.47 -8.25 10.33
N VAL A 16 -20.44 -7.63 10.91
CA VAL A 16 -19.93 -6.31 10.48
C VAL A 16 -19.42 -6.38 9.04
N LEU A 17 -18.64 -7.40 8.68
CA LEU A 17 -18.15 -7.56 7.32
C LEU A 17 -19.28 -7.77 6.30
N LEU A 18 -20.38 -8.43 6.69
CA LEU A 18 -21.56 -8.62 5.85
C LEU A 18 -22.34 -7.32 5.65
N LEU A 19 -22.52 -6.52 6.72
CA LEU A 19 -23.23 -5.24 6.68
C LEU A 19 -22.47 -4.17 5.90
N PHE A 20 -21.16 -4.09 6.11
CA PHE A 20 -20.31 -3.11 5.42
C PHE A 20 -19.83 -3.58 4.04
N GLY A 21 -19.85 -4.90 3.81
CA GLY A 21 -19.34 -5.54 2.60
C GLY A 21 -17.80 -5.48 2.48
N LYS A 22 -17.23 -6.41 1.71
CA LYS A 22 -15.75 -6.50 1.52
C LYS A 22 -15.12 -5.26 0.89
N GLY A 23 -15.87 -4.50 0.09
CA GLY A 23 -15.35 -3.36 -0.66
C GLY A 23 -15.06 -2.15 0.23
N ARG A 24 -15.98 -1.80 1.14
CA ARG A 24 -15.83 -0.62 2.02
C ARG A 24 -14.89 -0.90 3.19
N PHE A 25 -14.94 -2.11 3.76
CA PHE A 25 -14.05 -2.50 4.86
C PHE A 25 -12.57 -2.49 4.43
N SER A 26 -12.25 -2.99 3.23
CA SER A 26 -10.85 -3.04 2.75
C SER A 26 -10.26 -1.65 2.48
N ASP A 27 -11.06 -0.74 1.94
CA ASP A 27 -10.62 0.64 1.62
C ASP A 27 -10.34 1.43 2.91
N MET A 28 -11.29 1.39 3.86
CA MET A 28 -11.15 2.03 5.17
C MET A 28 -10.03 1.40 6.02
N MET A 29 -9.90 0.07 6.01
CA MET A 29 -8.83 -0.61 6.74
C MET A 29 -7.45 -0.30 6.13
N GLY A 30 -7.37 -0.08 4.81
CA GLY A 30 -6.16 0.35 4.13
C GLY A 30 -5.69 1.73 4.59
N ASP A 31 -6.59 2.71 4.64
CA ASP A 31 -6.28 4.06 5.12
C ASP A 31 -5.92 4.09 6.60
N VAL A 32 -6.64 3.33 7.43
CA VAL A 32 -6.34 3.19 8.86
C VAL A 32 -4.98 2.49 9.06
N ALA A 33 -4.69 1.42 8.32
CA ALA A 33 -3.41 0.72 8.40
C ALA A 33 -2.25 1.63 7.97
N LYS A 34 -2.45 2.48 6.96
CA LYS A 34 -1.45 3.45 6.51
C LYS A 34 -1.20 4.54 7.56
N GLY A 35 -2.26 5.06 8.19
CA GLY A 35 -2.15 6.01 9.30
C GLY A 35 -1.40 5.45 10.50
N ILE A 36 -1.76 4.25 10.95
CA ILE A 36 -1.10 3.57 12.08
C ILE A 36 0.34 3.18 11.74
N LYS A 37 0.63 2.76 10.49
CA LYS A 37 1.99 2.43 10.05
C LYS A 37 2.90 3.66 10.01
N SER A 38 2.40 4.79 9.54
CA SER A 38 3.13 6.07 9.55
C SER A 38 3.35 6.58 10.97
N PHE A 39 2.36 6.44 11.85
CA PHE A 39 2.49 6.78 13.27
C PHE A 39 3.55 5.91 13.96
N LYS A 40 3.51 4.59 13.75
CA LYS A 40 4.52 3.67 14.29
C LYS A 40 5.91 3.95 13.71
N LYS A 41 6.02 4.22 12.40
CA LYS A 41 7.30 4.54 11.76
C LYS A 41 7.86 5.85 12.32
N GLY A 42 7.06 6.91 12.42
CA GLY A 42 7.49 8.18 13.02
C GLY A 42 7.99 8.03 14.45
N MET A 43 7.31 7.21 15.26
CA MET A 43 7.74 6.95 16.65
C MET A 43 8.91 5.96 16.78
N SER A 44 9.17 5.13 15.76
CA SER A 44 10.33 4.23 15.73
C SER A 44 11.58 4.89 15.13
N GLU A 45 11.42 5.94 14.32
CA GLU A 45 12.54 6.72 13.76
C GLU A 45 13.21 7.61 14.82
N ASP A 46 12.52 7.93 15.92
CA ASP A 46 13.11 8.58 17.10
C ASP A 46 14.09 7.66 17.87
N ASP A 47 14.03 6.34 17.65
CA ASP A 47 14.80 5.34 18.41
C ASP A 47 15.80 4.53 17.54
N ALA A 48 15.72 4.59 16.19
CA ALA A 48 16.59 3.82 15.31
C ALA A 48 16.99 4.55 14.01
N PRO A 49 18.25 4.42 13.53
CA PRO A 49 18.66 4.98 12.25
C PRO A 49 17.96 4.24 11.10
N THR A 50 17.38 5.05 10.21
CA THR A 50 16.49 4.73 9.09
C THR A 50 16.86 3.46 8.29
N PRO A 51 15.98 2.44 8.18
CA PRO A 51 16.11 1.45 7.12
C PRO A 51 15.56 2.03 5.80
N ALA A 52 16.42 2.07 4.79
CA ALA A 52 16.14 2.55 3.43
C ALA A 52 14.87 1.93 2.82
N PRO A 53 14.14 2.67 1.97
CA PRO A 53 12.89 2.21 1.40
C PRO A 53 13.15 1.02 0.45
N LYS A 54 12.57 -0.13 0.77
CA LYS A 54 12.43 -1.24 -0.18
C LYS A 54 11.49 -0.77 -1.29
N HIS A 55 12.09 -0.36 -2.41
CA HIS A 55 11.41 -0.18 -3.69
C HIS A 55 10.58 -1.44 -3.99
N ILE A 56 9.27 -1.29 -4.16
CA ILE A 56 8.44 -2.37 -4.69
C ILE A 56 8.79 -2.45 -6.17
N GLU A 57 9.69 -3.37 -6.50
CA GLU A 57 9.98 -3.85 -7.85
C GLU A 57 8.70 -4.53 -8.37
N GLY A 58 7.88 -3.80 -9.12
CA GLY A 58 6.67 -4.34 -9.71
C GLY A 58 5.69 -3.25 -10.11
N GLN A 59 5.55 -3.05 -11.42
CA GLN A 59 4.48 -2.29 -12.08
C GLN A 59 4.78 -0.82 -12.48
N ARG A 60 5.71 -0.64 -13.43
CA ARG A 60 5.50 0.28 -14.56
C ARG A 60 6.35 -0.11 -15.77
N ALA A 61 5.75 -0.89 -16.68
CA ALA A 61 6.06 -0.82 -18.10
C ALA A 61 4.74 -0.92 -18.85
N PRO A 62 4.22 0.20 -19.34
CA PRO A 62 3.74 0.21 -20.71
C PRO A 62 4.13 1.54 -21.34
N ASP A 63 5.36 1.64 -21.85
CA ASP A 63 5.69 2.71 -22.78
C ASP A 63 6.18 2.05 -24.06
N GLY A 64 5.27 2.08 -25.04
CA GLY A 64 5.51 1.59 -26.38
C GLY A 64 6.64 2.35 -27.06
N THR A 65 7.40 1.59 -27.84
CA THR A 65 7.97 1.99 -29.14
C THR A 65 8.43 3.45 -29.25
N PRO A 66 9.72 3.76 -29.02
CA PRO A 66 10.29 4.99 -29.56
C PRO A 66 10.54 4.79 -31.06
N ILE A 67 9.48 4.93 -31.86
CA ILE A 67 9.63 5.32 -33.27
C ILE A 67 9.42 6.82 -33.35
N SER A 68 10.51 7.55 -33.59
CA SER A 68 10.58 8.70 -34.51
C SER A 68 12.01 9.21 -34.60
N THR A 69 12.69 8.84 -35.68
CA THR A 69 13.80 9.58 -36.30
C THR A 69 13.34 11.01 -36.59
N PRO A 70 14.12 12.05 -36.23
CA PRO A 70 14.86 12.77 -37.27
C PRO A 70 16.15 13.42 -36.73
N THR A 71 17.32 12.95 -37.18
CA THR A 71 18.54 13.77 -37.16
C THR A 71 19.31 13.45 -38.42
N ALA A 72 18.98 14.21 -39.46
CA ALA A 72 19.92 14.48 -40.52
C ALA A 72 21.13 15.21 -39.93
N GLU A 73 22.27 15.03 -40.58
CA GLU A 73 23.40 15.96 -40.56
C GLU A 73 24.29 15.94 -39.31
N HIS A 74 25.43 15.24 -39.41
CA HIS A 74 26.71 15.87 -39.09
C HIS A 74 27.84 15.15 -39.81
N ASP A 75 28.11 15.68 -41.00
CA ASP A 75 29.43 15.96 -41.57
C ASP A 75 30.64 15.40 -40.80
N LYS A 76 31.44 14.55 -41.48
CA LYS A 76 32.85 14.41 -41.17
C LYS A 76 33.65 14.02 -42.41
N LEU A 77 34.15 15.05 -43.09
CA LEU A 77 35.42 15.00 -43.82
C LEU A 77 36.60 14.96 -42.83
#